data_AF-A0A419EGQ7-F1
#
_entry.id   AF-A0A419EGQ7-F1
#
_cell.length_a   1.000
_cell.length_b   1.000
_cell.length_c   1.000
_cell.angle_alpha   90.00
_cell.angle_beta   90.00
_cell.angle_gamma   90.00
#
_symmetry.space_group_name_H-M   'P 1'
#
loop_
_entity.id
_entity.type
_entity.pdbx_description
1 polymer ?
#
loop_
_entity_poly.entity_id
_entity_poly.type
_entity_poly.pdbx_seq_one_letter_code
_entity_poly.pdbx_strand_id
1 'polypeptide(L)'
;MSTFTEVLSVIGFVIRALGFALLGFGVGRFTMDAYKKAAWQAQIALAVGFFLLLVGLTRYASPGSMGMFALGAGAALLMAFSTKKSDDAEESKK
;
A
#
# COMPACT_ATOMS: atom_id res chain seq x y z
N MET A 1 21.15 -26.96 -9.20
CA MET A 1 21.40 -25.57 -8.73
C MET A 1 22.08 -25.66 -7.37
N SER A 2 23.10 -24.86 -7.07
CA SER A 2 23.80 -25.00 -5.78
C SER A 2 22.90 -24.53 -4.64
N THR A 3 22.95 -25.21 -3.49
CA THR A 3 22.18 -24.87 -2.28
C THR A 3 22.34 -23.41 -1.88
N PHE A 4 23.51 -22.82 -2.16
CA PHE A 4 23.79 -21.40 -1.94
C PHE A 4 22.89 -20.46 -2.76
N THR A 5 22.67 -20.76 -4.04
CA THR A 5 21.77 -19.96 -4.89
C THR A 5 20.32 -20.05 -4.42
N GLU A 6 19.92 -21.21 -3.92
CA GLU A 6 18.57 -21.44 -3.42
C GLU A 6 18.29 -20.63 -2.14
N VAL A 7 19.22 -20.64 -1.19
CA VAL A 7 19.15 -19.80 0.03
C VAL A 7 19.06 -18.31 -0.32
N LEU A 8 19.92 -17.83 -1.24
CA LEU A 8 19.87 -16.44 -1.69
C LEU A 8 18.55 -16.09 -2.37
N SER A 9 17.97 -17.01 -3.14
CA SER A 9 16.68 -16.80 -3.80
C SER A 9 15.52 -16.66 -2.81
N VAL A 10 15.51 -17.46 -1.74
CA VAL A 10 14.51 -17.38 -0.66
C VAL A 10 14.64 -16.06 0.09
N ILE A 11 15.86 -15.67 0.46
CA ILE A 11 16.12 -14.39 1.12
C ILE A 11 15.67 -13.23 0.23
N GLY A 12 16.04 -13.27 -1.05
CA GLY A 12 15.60 -12.26 -2.04
C GLY A 12 14.09 -12.19 -2.17
N PHE A 13 13.40 -13.32 -2.14
CA PHE A 13 11.94 -13.37 -2.17
C PHE A 13 11.32 -12.73 -0.91
N VAL A 14 11.85 -13.00 0.28
CA VAL A 14 11.38 -12.42 1.55
C VAL A 14 11.63 -10.92 1.59
N ILE A 15 12.83 -10.46 1.22
CA ILE A 15 13.16 -9.03 1.16
C ILE A 15 12.24 -8.32 0.17
N ARG A 16 11.99 -8.92 -1.00
CA ARG A 16 11.07 -8.37 -1.99
C ARG A 16 9.65 -8.28 -1.43
N ALA A 17 9.15 -9.34 -0.80
CA ALA A 17 7.84 -9.36 -0.16
C ALA A 17 7.69 -8.27 0.90
N LEU A 18 8.67 -8.11 1.79
CA LEU A 18 8.71 -7.04 2.79
C LEU A 18 8.78 -5.64 2.16
N GLY A 19 9.61 -5.49 1.13
CA GLY A 19 9.71 -4.24 0.37
C GLY A 19 8.36 -3.83 -0.21
N PHE A 20 7.63 -4.76 -0.83
CA PHE A 20 6.31 -4.50 -1.36
C PHE A 20 5.28 -4.19 -0.28
N ALA A 21 5.34 -4.82 0.90
CA ALA A 21 4.46 -4.47 2.01
C ALA A 21 4.69 -3.03 2.50
N LEU A 22 5.94 -2.62 2.68
CA LEU A 22 6.28 -1.25 3.07
C LEU A 22 5.92 -0.23 1.97
N LEU A 23 6.17 -0.57 0.71
CA LEU A 23 5.81 0.25 -0.44
C LEU A 23 4.28 0.41 -0.53
N GLY A 24 3.54 -0.68 -0.36
CA GLY A 24 2.08 -0.70 -0.30
C GLY A 24 1.57 0.21 0.80
N PHE A 25 2.11 0.09 2.00
CA PHE A 25 1.73 0.93 3.13
C PHE A 25 2.03 2.41 2.88
N GLY A 26 3.23 2.73 2.40
CA GLY A 26 3.63 4.10 2.10
C GLY A 26 2.78 4.74 1.01
N VAL A 27 2.55 4.03 -0.10
CA VAL A 27 1.70 4.51 -1.21
C VAL A 27 0.25 4.66 -0.75
N GLY A 28 -0.31 3.66 -0.06
CA GLY A 28 -1.69 3.74 0.44
C GLY A 28 -1.90 4.94 1.36
N ARG A 29 -0.95 5.20 2.28
CA ARG A 29 -1.00 6.36 3.18
C ARG A 29 -0.85 7.67 2.41
N PHE A 30 0.13 7.75 1.51
CA PHE A 30 0.37 8.94 0.68
C PHE A 30 -0.84 9.28 -0.20
N THR A 31 -1.42 8.28 -0.88
CA THR A 31 -2.61 8.45 -1.71
C THR A 31 -3.76 8.98 -0.87
N MET A 32 -3.99 8.46 0.33
CA MET A 32 -5.07 8.92 1.20
C MET A 32 -4.85 10.35 1.71
N ASP A 33 -3.64 10.67 2.19
CA ASP A 33 -3.31 12.01 2.69
C ASP A 33 -3.38 13.06 1.58
N ALA A 34 -2.92 12.73 0.38
CA ALA A 34 -3.05 13.59 -0.79
C ALA A 34 -4.51 13.72 -1.26
N TYR A 35 -5.27 12.62 -1.28
CA TYR A 35 -6.67 12.59 -1.72
C TYR A 35 -7.56 13.49 -0.85
N LYS A 36 -7.33 13.49 0.47
CA LYS A 36 -8.08 14.32 1.43
C LYS A 36 -7.85 15.82 1.23
N LYS A 37 -6.68 16.24 0.74
CA LYS A 37 -6.29 17.65 0.61
C LYS A 37 -6.44 18.21 -0.82
N ALA A 38 -6.68 17.34 -1.80
CA ALA A 38 -6.62 17.69 -3.20
C ALA A 38 -7.96 18.17 -3.78
N ALA A 39 -7.89 18.99 -4.82
CA ALA A 39 -9.05 19.32 -5.66
C ALA A 39 -9.55 18.08 -6.42
N TRP A 40 -10.82 18.13 -6.88
CA TRP A 40 -11.51 16.99 -7.48
C TRP A 40 -10.76 16.32 -8.65
N GLN A 41 -10.03 17.10 -9.46
CA GLN A 41 -9.20 16.59 -10.57
C GLN A 41 -8.06 15.69 -10.06
N ALA A 42 -7.36 16.14 -9.03
CA ALA A 42 -6.26 15.41 -8.43
C ALA A 42 -6.76 14.21 -7.60
N GLN A 43 -7.96 14.28 -7.02
CA GLN A 43 -8.61 13.11 -6.41
C GLN A 43 -8.84 11.98 -7.41
N ILE A 44 -9.36 12.30 -8.60
CA ILE A 44 -9.54 11.32 -9.68
C ILE A 44 -8.19 10.77 -10.13
N ALA A 45 -7.19 11.64 -10.35
CA ALA A 45 -5.86 11.20 -10.76
C ALA A 45 -5.20 10.27 -9.73
N LEU A 46 -5.35 10.55 -8.43
CA LEU A 46 -4.84 9.72 -7.35
C LEU A 46 -5.55 8.37 -7.27
N ALA A 47 -6.89 8.35 -7.38
CA ALA A 47 -7.66 7.12 -7.39
C ALA A 47 -7.31 6.25 -8.60
N VAL A 48 -7.37 6.82 -9.81
CA VAL A 48 -7.04 6.12 -11.05
C VAL A 48 -5.57 5.66 -11.05
N GLY A 49 -4.64 6.50 -10.60
CA GLY A 49 -3.23 6.16 -10.49
C GLY A 49 -2.98 5.00 -9.53
N PHE A 50 -3.66 4.99 -8.38
CA PHE A 50 -3.56 3.90 -7.40
C PHE A 50 -4.08 2.57 -7.97
N PHE A 51 -5.23 2.58 -8.65
CA PHE A 51 -5.77 1.37 -9.29
C PHE A 51 -4.93 0.91 -10.49
N LEU A 52 -4.43 1.82 -11.31
CA LEU A 52 -3.51 1.49 -12.40
C LEU A 52 -2.21 0.89 -11.88
N LEU A 53 -1.71 1.38 -10.75
CA LEU A 53 -0.54 0.81 -10.10
C LEU A 53 -0.82 -0.61 -9.60
N LEU A 54 -2.00 -0.87 -9.01
CA LEU A 54 -2.42 -2.23 -8.65
C LEU A 54 -2.46 -3.15 -9.88
N VAL A 55 -3.09 -2.73 -10.98
CA VAL A 55 -3.17 -3.48 -12.24
C VAL A 55 -1.77 -3.73 -12.83
N GLY A 56 -0.91 -2.72 -12.81
CA GLY A 56 0.48 -2.84 -13.24
C GLY A 56 1.24 -3.87 -12.41
N LEU A 57 1.07 -3.85 -11.09
CA LEU A 57 1.68 -4.84 -10.20
C LEU A 57 1.12 -6.24 -10.43
N THR A 58 -0.16 -6.41 -10.78
CA THR A 58 -0.69 -7.73 -11.17
C THR A 58 0.02 -8.31 -12.38
N ARG A 59 0.38 -7.46 -13.34
CA ARG A 59 0.98 -7.90 -14.60
C ARG A 59 2.49 -8.13 -14.50
N TYR A 60 3.19 -7.34 -13.68
CA TYR A 60 4.66 -7.33 -13.67
C TYR A 60 5.27 -7.89 -12.37
N ALA A 61 4.53 -7.98 -11.27
CA ALA A 61 5.04 -8.52 -10.02
C ALA A 61 4.63 -9.98 -9.83
N SER A 62 5.43 -10.71 -9.03
CA SER A 62 5.04 -12.05 -8.62
C SER A 62 3.78 -12.00 -7.73
N PRO A 63 2.93 -13.04 -7.73
CA PRO A 63 1.70 -13.06 -6.94
C PRO A 63 1.92 -12.75 -5.46
N GLY A 64 3.02 -13.28 -4.88
CA GLY A 64 3.38 -13.01 -3.48
C GLY A 64 3.77 -11.56 -3.21
N SER A 65 4.51 -10.93 -4.14
CA SER A 65 4.87 -9.50 -4.02
C SER A 65 3.64 -8.60 -4.16
N MET A 66 2.74 -8.92 -5.10
CA MET A 66 1.50 -8.17 -5.29
C MET A 66 0.58 -8.28 -4.07
N GLY A 67 0.45 -9.48 -3.50
CA GLY A 67 -0.33 -9.70 -2.27
C GLY A 67 0.21 -8.88 -1.09
N MET A 68 1.54 -8.85 -0.92
CA MET A 68 2.15 -8.05 0.13
C MET A 68 1.95 -6.54 -0.07
N PHE A 69 2.02 -6.06 -1.31
CA PHE A 69 1.65 -4.68 -1.64
C PHE A 69 0.20 -4.36 -1.25
N ALA A 70 -0.74 -5.22 -1.66
CA ALA A 70 -2.15 -5.05 -1.36
C ALA A 70 -2.42 -5.06 0.15
N LEU A 71 -1.75 -5.94 0.90
CA LEU A 71 -1.83 -5.98 2.37
C LEU A 71 -1.30 -4.69 3.00
N GLY A 72 -0.12 -4.21 2.57
CA GLY A 72 0.44 -2.95 3.04
C GLY A 72 -0.49 -1.77 2.77
N ALA A 73 -0.97 -1.64 1.53
CA ALA A 73 -1.85 -0.56 1.13
C ALA A 73 -3.22 -0.62 1.82
N GLY A 74 -3.78 -1.81 1.98
CA GLY A 74 -5.01 -2.04 2.74
C GLY A 74 -4.86 -1.67 4.21
N ALA A 75 -3.75 -2.05 4.86
CA ALA A 75 -3.46 -1.68 6.23
C ALA A 75 -3.37 -0.16 6.41
N ALA A 76 -2.74 0.55 5.47
CA ALA A 76 -2.68 2.02 5.47
C ALA A 76 -4.06 2.66 5.34
N LEU A 77 -4.91 2.15 4.43
CA LEU A 77 -6.28 2.63 4.27
C LEU A 77 -7.09 2.44 5.56
N LEU A 78 -7.05 1.24 6.16
CA LEU A 78 -7.76 0.95 7.40
C LEU A 78 -7.32 1.86 8.54
N MET A 79 -6.03 2.07 8.74
CA MET A 79 -5.53 3.01 9.76
C MET A 79 -6.03 4.43 9.50
N ALA A 80 -6.02 4.90 8.25
CA ALA A 80 -6.46 6.25 7.91
C ALA A 80 -7.97 6.47 8.11
N PHE A 81 -8.79 5.42 8.08
CA PHE A 81 -10.20 5.46 8.47
C PHE A 81 -10.40 5.38 9.98
N SER A 82 -9.60 4.58 10.70
CA SER A 82 -9.64 4.48 12.16
C SER A 82 -9.27 5.78 12.86
N THR A 83 -8.25 6.50 12.40
CA THR A 83 -7.87 7.83 12.95
C THR A 83 -9.01 8.83 12.85
N LYS A 84 -9.77 8.83 11.74
CA LYS A 84 -10.90 9.74 11.57
C LYS A 84 -12.00 9.50 12.62
N LYS A 85 -12.27 8.24 12.96
CA LYS A 85 -13.27 7.88 13.97
C LYS A 85 -12.86 8.32 15.39
N SER A 86 -11.55 8.40 15.66
CA SER A 86 -11.03 8.89 16.94
C SER A 86 -11.12 10.41 17.04
N ASP A 87 -10.76 11.15 15.98
CA ASP A 87 -10.82 12.62 15.98
C ASP A 87 -12.27 13.14 16.08
N ASP A 88 -13.22 12.53 15.33
CA ASP A 88 -14.65 12.88 15.38
C ASP A 88 -15.28 12.57 16.77
N ALA A 89 -14.74 11.58 17.50
CA ALA A 89 -15.25 11.18 18.82
C ALA A 89 -14.73 12.05 19.97
N GLU A 90 -13.56 12.67 19.83
CA GLU A 90 -13.02 13.63 20.80
C GLU A 90 -13.64 15.02 20.63
N GLU A 91 -14.00 15.42 19.41
CA GLU A 91 -14.63 16.73 19.15
C GLU A 91 -16.11 16.77 19.60
N SER A 92 -16.82 15.63 19.56
CA SER A 92 -18.21 15.52 20.06
C SER A 92 -18.34 15.57 21.60
N LYS A 93 -17.24 15.62 22.36
CA LYS A 93 -17.23 15.67 23.83
C LYS A 93 -16.77 17.01 24.43
N LYS A 94 -16.49 18.02 23.61
CA LYS A 94 -16.25 19.40 24.04
C LYS A 94 -17.49 20.26 23.86
#